data_AF-M2RSD6-F1
#
_entry.id   AF-M2RSD6-F1
#
_cell.length_a   1.000
_cell.length_b   1.000
_cell.length_c   1.000
_cell.angle_alpha   90.00
_cell.angle_beta   90.00
_cell.angle_gamma   90.00
#
_symmetry.space_group_name_H-M   'P 1'
#
loop_
_entity.id
_entity.type
_entity.pdbx_description
1 polymer ?
#
loop_
_entity_poly.entity_id
_entity_poly.type
_entity_poly.pdbx_seq_one_letter_code
_entity_poly.pdbx_strand_id
1 'polypeptide(L)'
;VMGSTGTGKSTFIRLVTRDERIKIGYSLESETADVKTASFFEADGRAVTLIDTPGFDDSRDGVTDTDILKKISSFLQVECEGRKLNGLIYMHRINDVRVGGVSRRNLRMFQKLCGSKTLQNVVIVTTMWDTVTEELGAQRERELMTKTFKPLLDEGAQMKRFNNGLTSATEIISYILFHDPVVLQIQQELAEGKQLAQTSAGEELNAEMKRLIEKHQRDMQALREEFEATVKSHDAQAQKDLAEERQRMQVEIQK
;
A
#
# COMPACT_ATOMS: atom_id res chain seq x y z
N VAL A 1 11.70 4.23 1.99
CA VAL A 1 11.36 3.11 1.08
C VAL A 1 9.95 2.67 1.40
N MET A 2 9.05 2.67 0.42
CA MET A 2 7.61 2.42 0.58
C MET A 2 7.16 1.33 -0.41
N GLY A 3 5.97 0.77 -0.19
CA GLY A 3 5.39 -0.28 -1.03
C GLY A 3 4.72 -1.37 -0.18
N SER A 4 3.95 -2.25 -0.81
CA SER A 4 3.17 -3.27 -0.09
C SER A 4 4.02 -4.23 0.74
N THR A 5 3.42 -4.95 1.67
CA THR A 5 4.08 -6.03 2.43
C THR A 5 4.67 -7.10 1.49
N GLY A 6 5.87 -7.59 1.80
CA GLY A 6 6.55 -8.63 0.99
C GLY A 6 7.16 -8.15 -0.34
N THR A 7 7.24 -6.84 -0.60
CA THR A 7 7.87 -6.30 -1.84
C THR A 7 9.40 -6.26 -1.80
N GLY A 8 10.04 -6.56 -0.67
CA GLY A 8 11.51 -6.61 -0.52
C GLY A 8 12.16 -5.35 0.07
N LYS A 9 11.39 -4.45 0.72
CA LYS A 9 11.90 -3.21 1.33
C LYS A 9 13.06 -3.44 2.30
N SER A 10 12.85 -4.27 3.32
CA SER A 10 13.87 -4.54 4.34
C SER A 10 15.06 -5.33 3.77
N THR A 11 14.82 -6.21 2.78
CA THR A 11 15.90 -6.91 2.04
C THR A 11 16.80 -5.92 1.31
N PHE A 12 16.22 -4.97 0.59
CA PHE A 12 16.96 -3.92 -0.10
C PHE A 12 17.78 -3.07 0.88
N ILE A 13 17.17 -2.62 1.98
CA ILE A 13 17.86 -1.78 2.97
C ILE A 13 18.99 -2.55 3.64
N ARG A 14 18.77 -3.81 4.05
CA ARG A 14 19.83 -4.67 4.62
C ARG A 14 20.97 -4.88 3.64
N LEU A 15 20.67 -5.12 2.37
CA LEU A 15 21.69 -5.35 1.34
C LEU A 15 22.60 -4.13 1.17
N VAL A 16 22.02 -2.93 1.10
CA VAL A 16 22.78 -1.68 0.92
C VAL A 16 23.58 -1.33 2.17
N THR A 17 22.94 -1.42 3.34
CA THR A 17 23.55 -0.99 4.62
C THR A 17 24.50 -2.03 5.21
N ARG A 18 24.39 -3.30 4.79
CA ARG A 18 25.03 -4.47 5.40
C ARG A 18 24.72 -4.63 6.89
N ASP A 19 23.59 -4.09 7.34
CA ASP A 19 23.19 -4.17 8.74
C ASP A 19 22.43 -5.47 9.02
N GLU A 20 23.15 -6.45 9.55
CA GLU A 20 22.63 -7.78 9.93
C GLU A 20 21.53 -7.73 11.00
N ARG A 21 21.36 -6.61 11.71
CA ARG A 21 20.29 -6.43 12.72
C ARG A 21 18.93 -6.19 12.07
N ILE A 22 18.89 -5.85 10.78
CA ILE A 22 17.65 -5.69 10.03
C ILE A 22 17.03 -7.07 9.81
N LYS A 23 15.94 -7.33 10.52
CA LYS A 23 15.16 -8.57 10.37
C LYS A 23 14.45 -8.56 9.02
N ILE A 24 14.57 -9.68 8.30
CA ILE A 24 13.85 -9.92 7.05
C ILE A 24 12.84 -11.02 7.33
N GLY A 25 11.56 -10.66 7.24
CA GLY A 25 10.47 -11.61 7.36
C GLY A 25 10.22 -12.35 6.06
N TYR A 26 10.28 -13.68 6.15
CA TYR A 26 9.82 -14.59 5.09
C TYR A 26 8.42 -15.14 5.38
N SER A 27 7.83 -14.79 6.53
CA SER A 27 6.47 -15.16 6.94
C SER A 27 5.40 -14.33 6.23
N LEU A 28 4.16 -14.83 6.25
CA LEU A 28 2.97 -14.09 5.77
C LEU A 28 2.69 -12.83 6.61
N GLU A 29 3.14 -12.80 7.87
CA GLU A 29 3.01 -11.65 8.76
C GLU A 29 4.16 -10.63 8.54
N SER A 30 3.80 -9.35 8.54
CA SER A 30 4.73 -8.22 8.40
C SER A 30 5.60 -8.05 9.65
N GLU A 31 6.92 -8.14 9.50
CA GLU A 31 7.87 -7.96 10.61
C GLU A 31 8.17 -6.48 10.93
N THR A 32 7.93 -5.58 9.99
CA THR A 32 8.17 -4.14 10.18
C THR A 32 6.90 -3.50 10.76
N ALA A 33 6.83 -3.45 12.10
CA ALA A 33 5.74 -2.78 12.82
C ALA A 33 5.82 -1.26 12.74
N ASP A 34 7.02 -0.69 12.81
CA ASP A 34 7.27 0.75 12.91
C ASP A 34 8.26 1.24 11.87
N VAL A 35 8.27 2.55 11.64
CA VAL A 35 9.26 3.20 10.78
C VAL A 35 10.63 3.08 11.42
N LYS A 36 11.61 2.58 10.66
CA LYS A 36 12.99 2.38 11.14
C LYS A 36 13.96 3.09 10.22
N THR A 37 15.10 3.51 10.76
CA THR A 37 16.18 4.10 9.97
C THR A 37 17.40 3.19 9.97
N ALA A 38 18.06 3.09 8.83
CA ALA A 38 19.37 2.47 8.72
C ALA A 38 20.29 3.41 7.95
N SER A 39 21.51 3.63 8.45
CA SER A 39 22.45 4.56 7.83
C SER A 39 23.75 3.86 7.46
N PHE A 40 24.38 4.33 6.39
CA PHE A 40 25.67 3.84 5.92
C PHE A 40 26.43 4.98 5.23
N PHE A 41 27.69 4.75 4.87
CA PHE A 41 28.51 5.70 4.14
C PHE A 41 28.75 5.20 2.71
N GLU A 42 28.55 6.08 1.73
CA GLU A 42 28.97 5.86 0.35
C GLU A 42 30.50 5.89 0.23
N ALA A 43 31.04 5.37 -0.87
CA ALA A 43 32.48 5.33 -1.12
C ALA A 43 33.14 6.72 -1.15
N ASP A 44 32.36 7.77 -1.47
CA ASP A 44 32.79 9.16 -1.47
C ASP A 44 32.66 9.85 -0.09
N GLY A 45 32.28 9.10 0.94
CA GLY A 45 32.15 9.59 2.32
C GLY A 45 30.81 10.24 2.65
N ARG A 46 29.85 10.31 1.72
CA ARG A 46 28.49 10.81 2.03
C ARG A 46 27.76 9.86 2.97
N ALA A 47 27.21 10.40 4.05
CA ALA A 47 26.31 9.66 4.93
C ALA A 47 24.92 9.55 4.29
N VAL A 48 24.41 8.34 4.16
CA VAL A 48 23.09 8.05 3.59
C VAL A 48 22.23 7.40 4.66
N THR A 49 21.02 7.92 4.85
CA THR A 49 20.01 7.35 5.74
C THR A 49 18.83 6.84 4.93
N LEU A 50 18.55 5.54 5.05
CA LEU A 50 17.38 4.90 4.50
C LEU A 50 16.31 4.76 5.57
N ILE A 51 15.10 5.19 5.24
CA ILE A 51 13.92 5.05 6.09
C ILE A 51 13.14 3.83 5.60
N ASP A 52 13.10 2.76 6.40
CA ASP A 52 12.24 1.60 6.18
C ASP A 52 10.85 1.91 6.73
N THR A 53 9.81 1.70 5.92
CA THR A 53 8.42 1.89 6.34
C THR A 53 7.72 0.55 6.42
N PRO A 54 6.71 0.41 7.31
CA PRO A 54 5.77 -0.70 7.22
C PRO A 54 5.17 -0.80 5.82
N GLY A 55 4.76 -2.01 5.44
CA GLY A 55 4.06 -2.21 4.17
C GLY A 55 2.64 -1.65 4.22
N PHE A 56 2.19 -1.04 3.13
CA PHE A 56 0.76 -0.88 2.90
C PHE A 56 0.18 -2.28 2.59
N ASP A 57 -1.09 -2.54 2.93
CA ASP A 57 -1.65 -3.91 2.90
C ASP A 57 -1.06 -4.84 3.95
N ASP A 58 -0.80 -4.31 5.14
CA ASP A 58 -0.41 -5.11 6.28
C ASP A 58 -1.61 -5.93 6.76
N SER A 59 -1.54 -7.26 6.61
CA SER A 59 -2.62 -8.17 6.98
C SER A 59 -2.63 -8.54 8.47
N ARG A 60 -1.81 -7.89 9.31
CA ARG A 60 -1.86 -8.09 10.76
C ARG A 60 -3.18 -7.57 11.32
N ASP A 61 -3.76 -8.33 12.23
CA ASP A 61 -5.03 -7.96 12.87
C ASP A 61 -4.95 -6.58 13.51
N GLY A 62 -5.91 -5.72 13.13
CA GLY A 62 -6.04 -4.36 13.67
C GLY A 62 -5.11 -3.31 13.06
N VAL A 63 -4.28 -3.64 12.05
CA VAL A 63 -3.44 -2.66 11.35
C VAL A 63 -4.15 -2.19 10.08
N THR A 64 -4.39 -0.88 9.97
CA THR A 64 -5.00 -0.28 8.77
C THR A 64 -4.00 0.55 7.98
N ASP A 65 -4.25 0.78 6.69
CA ASP A 65 -3.45 1.70 5.87
C ASP A 65 -3.41 3.12 6.46
N THR A 66 -4.46 3.52 7.18
CA THR A 66 -4.51 4.79 7.94
C THR A 66 -3.50 4.80 9.09
N ASP A 67 -3.32 3.68 9.78
CA ASP A 67 -2.31 3.55 10.84
C ASP A 67 -0.91 3.61 10.25
N ILE A 68 -0.68 2.95 9.11
CA ILE A 68 0.60 3.02 8.39
C ILE A 68 0.90 4.46 7.96
N LEU A 69 -0.07 5.14 7.36
CA LEU A 69 0.06 6.55 6.98
C LEU A 69 0.34 7.42 8.20
N LYS A 70 -0.31 7.16 9.35
CA LYS A 70 -0.08 7.90 10.60
C LYS A 70 1.35 7.70 11.11
N LYS A 71 1.88 6.48 11.09
CA LYS A 71 3.27 6.20 11.49
C LYS A 71 4.27 6.94 10.60
N ILE A 72 4.08 6.89 9.29
CA ILE A 72 4.93 7.60 8.33
C ILE A 72 4.87 9.11 8.53
N SER A 73 3.66 9.66 8.69
CA SER A 73 3.44 11.09 8.89
C SER A 73 4.06 11.60 10.19
N SER A 74 3.90 10.83 11.27
CA SER A 74 4.49 11.17 12.57
C SER A 74 6.02 11.16 12.48
N PHE A 75 6.59 10.16 11.80
CA PHE A 75 8.04 10.12 11.56
C PHE A 75 8.51 11.32 10.73
N LEU A 76 7.81 11.66 9.66
CA LEU A 76 8.17 12.80 8.81
C LEU A 76 8.04 14.16 9.54
N GLN A 77 7.09 14.29 10.47
CA GLN A 77 6.97 15.49 11.30
C GLN A 77 8.11 15.61 12.31
N VAL A 78 8.45 14.53 13.02
CA VAL A 78 9.43 14.57 14.13
C VAL A 78 10.87 14.51 13.62
N GLU A 79 11.17 13.52 12.80
CA GLU A 79 12.55 13.20 12.40
C GLU A 79 12.98 13.92 11.11
N CYS A 80 12.01 14.46 10.37
CA CYS A 80 12.23 15.22 9.15
C CYS A 80 11.74 16.67 9.24
N GLU A 81 11.57 17.22 10.46
CA GLU A 81 11.26 18.65 10.62
C GLU A 81 12.39 19.48 10.01
N GLY A 82 12.07 20.26 8.97
CA GLY A 82 13.05 21.04 8.22
C GLY A 82 14.03 20.21 7.36
N ARG A 83 13.93 18.88 7.34
CA ARG A 83 14.76 18.02 6.48
C ARG A 83 14.04 17.71 5.17
N LYS A 84 14.80 17.84 4.10
CA LYS A 84 14.39 17.47 2.75
C LYS A 84 14.83 16.04 2.46
N LEU A 85 14.08 15.33 1.62
CA LEU A 85 14.40 13.98 1.18
C LEU A 85 15.01 14.02 -0.22
N ASN A 86 16.13 13.33 -0.43
CA ASN A 86 16.71 13.18 -1.77
C ASN A 86 15.81 12.39 -2.72
N GLY A 87 14.99 11.48 -2.19
CA GLY A 87 13.96 10.83 -2.97
C GLY A 87 13.24 9.71 -2.26
N LEU A 88 12.30 9.11 -2.99
CA LEU A 88 11.47 8.01 -2.50
C LEU A 88 11.62 6.80 -3.40
N ILE A 89 11.64 5.63 -2.77
CA ILE A 89 11.60 4.35 -3.45
C ILE A 89 10.21 3.76 -3.24
N TYR A 90 9.49 3.47 -4.32
CA TYR A 90 8.25 2.70 -4.30
C TYR A 90 8.50 1.30 -4.85
N MET A 91 8.47 0.28 -3.99
CA MET A 91 8.74 -1.11 -4.38
C MET A 91 7.47 -1.84 -4.81
N HIS A 92 7.56 -2.58 -5.91
CA HIS A 92 6.47 -3.36 -6.49
C HIS A 92 6.98 -4.72 -7.00
N ARG A 93 6.27 -5.82 -6.73
CA ARG A 93 6.69 -7.14 -7.24
C ARG A 93 6.30 -7.27 -8.70
N ILE A 94 7.21 -7.74 -9.55
CA ILE A 94 6.90 -7.99 -10.97
C ILE A 94 5.91 -9.14 -11.16
N ASN A 95 5.73 -9.98 -10.14
CA ASN A 95 4.85 -11.14 -10.19
C ASN A 95 3.38 -10.86 -9.84
N ASP A 96 3.05 -9.63 -9.41
CA ASP A 96 1.69 -9.23 -9.11
C ASP A 96 0.86 -9.12 -10.42
N VAL A 97 0.21 -10.24 -10.81
CA VAL A 97 -0.50 -10.43 -12.10
C VAL A 97 -1.64 -9.43 -12.31
N ARG A 98 -2.18 -8.87 -11.23
CA ARG A 98 -3.19 -7.82 -11.25
C ARG A 98 -2.76 -6.78 -10.24
N VAL A 99 -2.66 -5.52 -10.66
CA VAL A 99 -2.72 -4.41 -9.72
C VAL A 99 -4.15 -4.38 -9.19
N GLY A 100 -4.39 -5.12 -8.12
CA GLY A 100 -5.68 -5.18 -7.44
C GLY A 100 -6.13 -3.79 -7.01
N GLY A 101 -7.42 -3.63 -6.69
CA GLY A 101 -7.95 -2.34 -6.23
C GLY A 101 -7.13 -1.75 -5.06
N VAL A 102 -6.66 -2.63 -4.19
CA VAL A 102 -5.78 -2.36 -3.06
C VAL A 102 -4.43 -1.76 -3.49
N SER A 103 -3.70 -2.38 -4.42
CA SER A 103 -2.42 -1.83 -4.92
C SER A 103 -2.60 -0.51 -5.69
N ARG A 104 -3.73 -0.30 -6.38
CA ARG A 104 -4.06 0.98 -7.03
C ARG A 104 -4.34 2.07 -5.99
N ARG A 105 -5.07 1.74 -4.92
CA ARG A 105 -5.34 2.64 -3.81
C ARG A 105 -4.04 3.12 -3.17
N ASN A 106 -3.13 2.19 -2.87
CA ASN A 106 -1.84 2.54 -2.26
C ASN A 106 -0.98 3.41 -3.16
N LEU A 107 -1.00 3.16 -4.47
CA LEU A 107 -0.30 4.00 -5.42
C LEU A 107 -0.88 5.42 -5.47
N ARG A 108 -2.21 5.58 -5.47
CA ARG A 108 -2.85 6.90 -5.44
C ARG A 108 -2.55 7.66 -4.15
N MET A 109 -2.67 6.99 -3.00
CA MET A 109 -2.31 7.57 -1.72
C MET A 109 -0.83 7.98 -1.72
N PHE A 110 0.08 7.12 -2.22
CA PHE A 110 1.49 7.45 -2.36
C PHE A 110 1.74 8.67 -3.25
N GLN A 111 1.05 8.77 -4.39
CA GLN A 111 1.11 9.96 -5.26
C GLN A 111 0.68 11.22 -4.51
N LYS A 112 -0.41 11.16 -3.73
CA LYS A 112 -0.92 12.28 -2.93
C LYS A 112 0.01 12.66 -1.79
N LEU A 113 0.67 11.68 -1.17
CA LEU A 113 1.66 11.88 -0.12
C LEU A 113 2.88 12.62 -0.65
N CYS A 114 3.36 12.23 -1.85
CA CYS A 114 4.49 12.85 -2.51
C CYS A 114 4.14 14.26 -3.02
N GLY A 115 3.04 14.37 -3.78
CA GLY A 115 2.71 15.55 -4.58
C GLY A 115 3.45 15.57 -5.92
N SER A 116 2.79 16.09 -6.95
CA SER A 116 3.26 16.08 -8.35
C SER A 116 4.69 16.62 -8.53
N LYS A 117 5.01 17.74 -7.85
CA LYS A 117 6.32 18.40 -7.94
C LYS A 117 7.49 17.55 -7.43
N THR A 118 7.22 16.47 -6.69
CA THR A 118 8.27 15.62 -6.09
C THR A 118 8.46 14.31 -6.82
N LEU A 119 7.63 14.01 -7.82
CA LEU A 119 7.67 12.73 -8.52
C LEU A 119 8.96 12.52 -9.32
N GLN A 120 9.65 13.59 -9.73
CA GLN A 120 11.01 13.48 -10.31
C GLN A 120 12.03 12.82 -9.35
N ASN A 121 11.81 12.88 -8.04
CA ASN A 121 12.64 12.24 -7.02
C ASN A 121 12.12 10.85 -6.63
N VAL A 122 11.12 10.32 -7.35
CA VAL A 122 10.55 8.99 -7.11
C VAL A 122 11.17 7.96 -8.05
N VAL A 123 11.64 6.86 -7.47
CA VAL A 123 12.03 5.66 -8.20
C VAL A 123 11.08 4.53 -7.85
N ILE A 124 10.36 4.06 -8.86
CA ILE A 124 9.60 2.82 -8.81
C ILE A 124 10.58 1.68 -9.03
N VAL A 125 10.68 0.79 -8.04
CA VAL A 125 11.61 -0.35 -8.08
C VAL A 125 10.81 -1.64 -8.22
N THR A 126 11.01 -2.37 -9.31
CA THR A 126 10.42 -3.69 -9.49
C THR A 126 11.30 -4.78 -8.89
N THR A 127 10.70 -5.69 -8.13
CA THR A 127 11.38 -6.78 -7.40
C THR A 127 10.84 -8.15 -7.81
N MET A 128 11.38 -9.23 -7.24
CA MET A 128 10.98 -10.63 -7.50
C MET A 128 11.18 -11.08 -8.96
N TRP A 129 12.19 -10.52 -9.63
CA TRP A 129 12.55 -10.88 -11.00
C TRP A 129 13.00 -12.33 -11.16
N ASP A 130 13.47 -12.95 -10.08
CA ASP A 130 13.80 -14.37 -9.98
C ASP A 130 12.58 -15.31 -10.00
N THR A 131 11.36 -14.77 -9.89
CA THR A 131 10.11 -15.55 -9.86
C THR A 131 9.39 -15.63 -11.21
N VAL A 132 9.93 -14.99 -12.24
CA VAL A 132 9.35 -14.94 -13.60
C VAL A 132 10.44 -15.13 -14.65
N THR A 133 10.06 -15.58 -15.85
CA THR A 133 11.00 -15.54 -16.98
C THR A 133 11.22 -14.10 -17.44
N GLU A 134 12.34 -13.84 -18.10
CA GLU A 134 12.66 -12.50 -18.62
C GLU A 134 11.60 -11.98 -19.59
N GLU A 135 11.07 -12.85 -20.46
CA GLU A 135 10.05 -12.47 -21.44
C GLU A 135 8.74 -12.05 -20.76
N LEU A 136 8.29 -12.84 -19.78
CA LEU A 136 7.08 -12.54 -19.03
C LEU A 136 7.27 -11.29 -18.15
N GLY A 137 8.43 -11.17 -17.51
CA GLY A 137 8.80 -10.00 -16.71
C GLY A 137 8.83 -8.71 -17.55
N ALA A 138 9.47 -8.74 -18.72
CA ALA A 138 9.51 -7.60 -19.64
C ALA A 138 8.12 -7.22 -20.18
N GLN A 139 7.26 -8.20 -20.45
CA GLN A 139 5.86 -7.94 -20.82
C GLN A 139 5.12 -7.21 -19.69
N ARG A 140 5.23 -7.69 -18.46
CA ARG A 140 4.58 -7.09 -17.28
C ARG A 140 5.13 -5.71 -16.97
N GLU A 141 6.45 -5.53 -17.08
CA GLU A 141 7.08 -4.22 -16.91
C GLU A 141 6.53 -3.21 -17.93
N ARG A 142 6.40 -3.61 -19.20
CA ARG A 142 5.79 -2.74 -20.23
C ARG A 142 4.34 -2.38 -19.91
N GLU A 143 3.57 -3.34 -19.40
CA GLU A 143 2.20 -3.06 -18.95
C GLU A 143 2.15 -2.10 -17.77
N LEU A 144 3.03 -2.29 -16.78
CA LEU A 144 3.15 -1.41 -15.62
C LEU A 144 3.53 0.02 -16.05
N MET A 145 4.50 0.17 -16.96
CA MET A 145 4.91 1.47 -17.49
C MET A 145 3.80 2.17 -18.27
N THR A 146 3.03 1.45 -19.08
CA THR A 146 2.02 2.04 -19.98
C THR A 146 0.66 2.25 -19.33
N LYS A 147 0.39 1.58 -18.20
CA LYS A 147 -0.89 1.66 -17.49
C LYS A 147 -0.71 2.17 -16.06
N THR A 148 -0.27 1.30 -15.16
CA THR A 148 -0.32 1.53 -13.71
C THR A 148 0.53 2.71 -13.28
N PHE A 149 1.79 2.75 -13.72
CA PHE A 149 2.74 3.76 -13.33
C PHE A 149 2.85 4.92 -14.32
N LYS A 150 2.16 4.83 -15.47
CA LYS A 150 2.16 5.88 -16.48
C LYS A 150 1.96 7.29 -15.89
N PRO A 151 1.00 7.54 -14.98
CA PRO A 151 0.84 8.87 -14.41
C PRO A 151 2.06 9.37 -13.63
N LEU A 152 2.79 8.49 -12.94
CA LEU A 152 4.01 8.87 -12.22
C LEU A 152 5.17 9.11 -13.18
N LEU A 153 5.29 8.25 -14.20
CA LEU A 153 6.35 8.34 -15.20
C LEU A 153 6.20 9.60 -16.06
N ASP A 154 4.97 9.97 -16.41
CA ASP A 154 4.66 11.21 -17.14
C ASP A 154 5.03 12.47 -16.31
N GLU A 155 5.07 12.36 -14.98
CA GLU A 155 5.47 13.42 -14.05
C GLU A 155 6.95 13.31 -13.59
N GLY A 156 7.74 12.49 -14.27
CA GLY A 156 9.20 12.43 -14.11
C GLY A 156 9.74 11.31 -13.23
N ALA A 157 8.89 10.50 -12.60
CA ALA A 157 9.35 9.33 -11.86
C ALA A 157 10.08 8.35 -12.79
N GLN A 158 11.02 7.60 -12.24
CA GLN A 158 11.74 6.56 -12.98
C GLN A 158 11.36 5.17 -12.52
N MET A 159 11.48 4.20 -13.42
CA MET A 159 11.32 2.78 -13.11
C MET A 159 12.65 2.06 -13.25
N LYS A 160 13.03 1.26 -12.24
CA LYS A 160 14.28 0.48 -12.21
C LYS A 160 14.00 -0.94 -11.72
N ARG A 161 14.80 -1.91 -12.19
CA ARG A 161 14.73 -3.30 -11.74
C ARG A 161 15.69 -3.52 -10.57
N PHE A 162 15.23 -4.20 -9.53
CA PHE A 162 16.06 -4.70 -8.44
C PHE A 162 16.10 -6.22 -8.50
N ASN A 163 17.28 -6.76 -8.77
CA ASN A 163 17.53 -8.19 -8.99
C ASN A 163 18.12 -8.88 -7.74
N ASN A 164 17.85 -8.35 -6.55
CA ASN A 164 18.43 -8.80 -5.27
C ASN A 164 19.98 -8.71 -5.20
N GLY A 165 20.63 -8.06 -6.17
CA GLY A 165 22.07 -7.86 -6.21
C GLY A 165 22.50 -6.49 -5.71
N LEU A 166 23.71 -6.40 -5.12
CA LEU A 166 24.25 -5.15 -4.59
C LEU A 166 24.41 -4.10 -5.70
N THR A 167 24.81 -4.50 -6.91
CA THR A 167 24.98 -3.59 -8.05
C THR A 167 23.70 -2.83 -8.38
N SER A 168 22.57 -3.53 -8.56
CA SER A 168 21.29 -2.85 -8.85
C SER A 168 20.82 -1.99 -7.69
N ALA A 169 21.09 -2.39 -6.45
CA ALA A 169 20.77 -1.59 -5.27
C ALA A 169 21.57 -0.28 -5.23
N THR A 170 22.89 -0.35 -5.43
CA THR A 170 23.78 0.82 -5.48
C THR A 170 23.42 1.75 -6.63
N GLU A 171 23.08 1.23 -7.81
CA GLU A 171 22.61 2.04 -8.94
C GLU A 171 21.32 2.83 -8.62
N ILE A 172 20.35 2.18 -7.94
CA ILE A 172 19.11 2.83 -7.50
C ILE A 172 19.42 3.95 -6.49
N ILE A 173 20.25 3.66 -5.48
CA ILE A 173 20.62 4.66 -4.47
C ILE A 173 21.37 5.82 -5.10
N SER A 174 22.38 5.52 -5.91
CA SER A 174 23.21 6.53 -6.58
C SER A 174 22.34 7.47 -7.41
N TYR A 175 21.42 6.91 -8.21
CA TYR A 175 20.46 7.70 -8.98
C TYR A 175 19.68 8.69 -8.11
N ILE A 176 19.16 8.26 -6.96
CA ILE A 176 18.39 9.11 -6.05
C ILE A 176 19.27 10.20 -5.43
N LEU A 177 20.48 9.86 -5.01
CA LEU A 177 21.37 10.80 -4.32
C LEU A 177 21.84 11.98 -5.19
N PHE A 178 21.72 11.89 -6.52
CA PHE A 178 22.03 13.00 -7.44
C PHE A 178 20.88 14.01 -7.60
N HIS A 179 19.70 13.76 -7.01
CA HIS A 179 18.59 14.70 -7.09
C HIS A 179 18.64 15.73 -5.97
N ASP A 180 18.20 16.95 -6.30
CA ASP A 180 17.99 17.99 -5.32
C ASP A 180 16.94 17.55 -4.29
N PRO A 181 17.23 17.69 -2.98
CA PRO A 181 16.29 17.29 -1.95
C PRO A 181 14.94 18.03 -2.05
N VAL A 182 13.85 17.30 -1.88
CA VAL A 182 12.47 17.80 -1.95
C VAL A 182 11.75 17.71 -0.61
N VAL A 183 10.74 18.56 -0.42
CA VAL A 183 9.78 18.48 0.69
C VAL A 183 8.51 17.85 0.14
N LEU A 184 8.04 16.77 0.76
CA LEU A 184 6.82 16.08 0.33
C LEU A 184 5.58 16.93 0.58
N GLN A 185 4.54 16.73 -0.22
CA GLN A 185 3.24 17.39 -0.05
C GLN A 185 2.70 17.17 1.37
N ILE A 186 2.79 15.95 1.91
CA ILE A 186 2.31 15.68 3.27
C ILE A 186 3.08 16.46 4.34
N GLN A 187 4.38 16.70 4.16
CA GLN A 187 5.17 17.50 5.10
C GLN A 187 4.71 18.96 5.08
N GLN A 188 4.44 19.51 3.90
CA GLN A 188 3.93 20.88 3.73
C GLN A 188 2.54 21.02 4.38
N GLU A 189 1.62 20.12 4.07
CA GLU A 189 0.25 20.11 4.60
C GLU A 189 0.22 20.03 6.12
N LEU A 190 1.07 19.19 6.70
CA LEU A 190 1.20 19.05 8.14
C LEU A 190 1.85 20.28 8.79
N ALA A 191 2.84 20.90 8.15
CA ALA A 191 3.45 22.15 8.62
C ALA A 191 2.48 23.35 8.54
N GLU A 192 1.52 23.34 7.61
CA GLU A 192 0.41 24.29 7.51
C GLU A 192 -0.66 24.08 8.60
N GLY A 193 -0.52 23.06 9.44
CA GLY A 193 -1.44 22.76 10.55
C GLY A 193 -2.64 21.89 10.17
N LYS A 194 -2.64 21.25 8.99
CA LYS A 194 -3.70 20.28 8.65
C LYS A 194 -3.58 19.04 9.53
N GLN A 195 -4.72 18.50 9.95
CA GLN A 195 -4.74 17.18 10.56
C GLN A 195 -4.51 16.10 9.51
N LEU A 196 -4.00 14.92 9.92
CA LEU A 196 -3.69 13.83 8.99
C LEU A 196 -4.86 13.46 8.06
N ALA A 197 -6.09 13.42 8.60
CA ALA A 197 -7.29 13.09 7.82
C ALA A 197 -7.67 14.14 6.76
N GLN A 198 -7.14 15.37 6.89
CA GLN A 198 -7.35 16.52 5.99
C GLN A 198 -6.20 16.69 4.99
N THR A 199 -5.15 15.88 5.08
CA THR A 199 -4.06 15.85 4.09
C THR A 199 -4.58 15.24 2.79
N SER A 200 -3.95 15.58 1.67
CA SER A 200 -4.30 15.00 0.36
C SER A 200 -4.24 13.47 0.38
N ALA A 201 -3.27 12.89 1.11
CA ALA A 201 -3.13 11.45 1.27
C ALA A 201 -4.23 10.85 2.18
N GLY A 202 -4.57 11.55 3.27
CA GLY A 202 -5.64 11.14 4.19
C GLY A 202 -7.03 11.20 3.55
N GLU A 203 -7.31 12.24 2.78
CA GLU A 203 -8.57 12.38 2.03
C GLU A 203 -8.73 11.27 0.99
N GLU A 204 -7.67 10.90 0.26
CA GLU A 204 -7.72 9.78 -0.70
C GLU A 204 -8.03 8.45 0.01
N LEU A 205 -7.41 8.18 1.17
CA LEU A 205 -7.72 6.98 1.96
C LEU A 205 -9.18 6.96 2.45
N ASN A 206 -9.68 8.10 2.92
CA ASN A 206 -11.05 8.27 3.42
C ASN A 206 -12.10 8.16 2.31
N ALA A 207 -11.88 8.80 1.17
CA ALA A 207 -12.77 8.75 0.03
C ALA A 207 -12.93 7.31 -0.49
N GLU A 208 -11.84 6.54 -0.52
CA GLU A 208 -11.88 5.14 -0.94
C GLU A 208 -12.55 4.24 0.11
N MET A 209 -12.32 4.46 1.41
CA MET A 209 -13.07 3.78 2.48
C MET A 209 -14.58 3.99 2.32
N LYS A 210 -14.99 5.23 2.03
CA LYS A 210 -16.40 5.57 1.79
C LYS A 210 -16.96 4.82 0.59
N ARG A 211 -16.25 4.78 -0.55
CA ARG A 211 -16.65 4.01 -1.73
C ARG A 211 -16.79 2.51 -1.43
N LEU A 212 -15.88 1.96 -0.62
CA LEU A 212 -15.91 0.55 -0.25
C LEU A 212 -17.12 0.21 0.64
N ILE A 213 -17.44 1.08 1.60
CA ILE A 213 -18.63 0.96 2.45
C ILE A 213 -19.90 1.03 1.61
N GLU A 214 -20.02 2.04 0.72
CA GLU A 214 -21.18 2.19 -0.16
C GLU A 214 -21.35 1.00 -1.11
N LYS A 215 -20.25 0.37 -1.55
CA LYS A 215 -20.30 -0.85 -2.35
C LYS A 215 -20.77 -2.04 -1.50
N HIS A 216 -20.20 -2.25 -0.31
CA HIS A 216 -20.61 -3.33 0.58
C HIS A 216 -22.07 -3.22 1.01
N GLN A 217 -22.57 -2.00 1.26
CA GLN A 217 -23.98 -1.77 1.58
C GLN A 217 -24.89 -2.19 0.42
N ARG A 218 -24.52 -1.86 -0.82
CA ARG A 218 -25.26 -2.28 -2.02
C ARG A 218 -25.22 -3.79 -2.22
N ASP A 219 -24.05 -4.41 -2.08
CA ASP A 219 -23.87 -5.85 -2.24
C ASP A 219 -24.65 -6.63 -1.16
N MET A 220 -24.63 -6.16 0.09
CA MET A 220 -25.44 -6.71 1.19
C MET A 220 -26.94 -6.55 0.97
N GLN A 221 -27.37 -5.43 0.38
CA GLN A 221 -28.77 -5.21 0.04
C GLN A 221 -29.21 -6.16 -1.08
N ALA A 222 -28.43 -6.27 -2.16
CA ALA A 222 -28.71 -7.18 -3.26
C ALA A 222 -28.79 -8.65 -2.79
N LEU A 223 -27.86 -9.07 -1.92
CA LEU A 223 -27.87 -10.43 -1.36
C LEU A 223 -29.09 -10.68 -0.47
N ARG A 224 -29.54 -9.68 0.30
CA ARG A 224 -30.78 -9.77 1.10
C ARG A 224 -32.00 -9.92 0.20
N GLU A 225 -32.10 -9.12 -0.85
CA GLU A 225 -33.20 -9.18 -1.83
C GLU A 225 -33.24 -10.54 -2.56
N GLU A 226 -32.08 -11.07 -2.95
CA GLU A 226 -31.95 -12.39 -3.57
C GLU A 226 -32.32 -13.53 -2.61
N PHE A 227 -31.89 -13.43 -1.35
CA PHE A 227 -32.27 -14.38 -0.30
C PHE A 227 -33.78 -14.35 -0.03
N GLU A 228 -34.38 -13.17 0.10
CA GLU A 228 -35.83 -13.03 0.25
C GLU A 228 -36.60 -13.56 -0.95
N ALA A 229 -36.12 -13.32 -2.17
CA ALA A 229 -36.72 -13.86 -3.40
C ALA A 229 -36.61 -15.38 -3.45
N THR A 230 -35.47 -15.95 -3.04
CA THR A 230 -35.23 -17.40 -2.98
C THR A 230 -36.08 -18.08 -1.92
N VAL A 231 -36.21 -17.49 -0.72
CA VAL A 231 -37.12 -17.96 0.34
C VAL A 231 -38.59 -17.87 -0.09
N LYS A 232 -38.95 -16.88 -0.91
CA LYS A 232 -40.30 -16.79 -1.49
C LYS A 232 -40.53 -17.78 -2.63
N SER A 233 -39.50 -18.12 -3.42
CA SER A 233 -39.62 -19.02 -4.58
C SER A 233 -39.43 -20.51 -4.25
N HIS A 234 -38.61 -20.82 -3.26
CA HIS A 234 -38.43 -22.14 -2.67
C HIS A 234 -38.91 -22.07 -1.22
N ASP A 235 -40.22 -22.27 -1.02
CA ASP A 235 -40.71 -23.50 -0.42
C ASP A 235 -42.17 -23.31 0.03
N ALA A 236 -43.11 -23.82 -0.79
CA ALA A 236 -44.52 -23.88 -0.41
C ALA A 236 -44.73 -24.75 0.85
N GLN A 237 -43.77 -25.64 1.14
CA GLN A 237 -43.77 -26.46 2.34
C GLN A 237 -43.27 -25.67 3.56
N ALA A 238 -42.14 -24.95 3.49
CA ALA A 238 -41.71 -24.08 4.59
C ALA A 238 -42.73 -22.98 4.93
N GLN A 239 -43.43 -22.41 3.95
CA GLN A 239 -44.52 -21.46 4.24
C GLN A 239 -45.73 -22.12 4.92
N LYS A 240 -46.01 -23.39 4.60
CA LYS A 240 -47.08 -24.19 5.26
C LYS A 240 -46.69 -24.58 6.68
N ASP A 241 -45.48 -25.09 6.87
CA ASP A 241 -44.98 -25.57 8.15
C ASP A 241 -44.88 -24.42 9.16
N LEU A 242 -44.41 -23.24 8.72
CA LEU A 242 -44.37 -22.03 9.56
C LEU A 242 -45.78 -21.52 9.91
N ALA A 243 -46.77 -21.71 9.03
CA ALA A 243 -48.16 -21.34 9.30
C ALA A 243 -48.82 -22.32 10.30
N GLU A 244 -48.58 -23.62 10.17
CA GLU A 244 -49.11 -24.65 11.07
C GLU A 244 -48.51 -24.53 12.49
N GLU A 245 -47.20 -24.28 12.62
CA GLU A 245 -46.53 -24.11 13.91
C GLU A 245 -47.02 -22.84 14.64
N ARG A 246 -47.23 -21.75 13.89
CA ARG A 246 -47.76 -20.49 14.43
C ARG A 246 -49.21 -20.62 14.91
N GLN A 247 -50.01 -21.46 14.25
CA GLN A 247 -51.38 -21.75 14.67
C GLN A 247 -51.43 -22.65 15.91
N ARG A 248 -50.52 -23.63 16.05
CA ARG A 248 -50.40 -24.44 17.28
C ARG A 248 -50.03 -23.61 18.49
N MET A 249 -49.04 -22.73 18.38
CA MET A 249 -48.63 -21.85 19.49
C MET A 249 -49.75 -20.89 19.92
N GLN A 250 -50.58 -20.38 19.00
CA GLN A 250 -51.71 -19.52 19.35
C GLN A 250 -52.82 -20.25 20.12
N VAL A 251 -53.04 -21.54 19.82
CA VAL A 251 -54.02 -22.37 20.53
C VAL A 251 -53.52 -22.78 21.92
N GLU A 252 -52.22 -22.99 22.10
CA GLU A 252 -51.63 -23.27 23.41
C GLU A 252 -51.62 -22.05 24.34
N ILE A 253 -51.51 -20.83 23.80
CA ILE A 253 -51.56 -19.58 24.60
C ILE A 253 -52.99 -19.22 25.05
N GLN A 254 -54.03 -19.79 24.43
CA GLN A 254 -55.44 -19.53 24.77
C GLN A 254 -56.08 -20.60 25.68
N LYS A 255 -55.32 -21.60 26.13
CA LYS A 255 -55.71 -22.55 27.18
C LYS A 255 -55.08 -22.16 28.52
#